data_AF-A0A354UNH9-F1
#
_entry.id   AF-A0A354UNH9-F1
#
_cell.length_a   1.000
_cell.length_b   1.000
_cell.length_c   1.000
_cell.angle_alpha   90.00
_cell.angle_beta   90.00
_cell.angle_gamma   90.00
#
_symmetry.space_group_name_H-M   'P 1'
#
loop_
_entity.id
_entity.type
_entity.pdbx_description
1 polymer ?
#
loop_
_entity_poly.entity_id
_entity_poly.type
_entity_poly.pdbx_seq_one_letter_code
_entity_poly.pdbx_strand_id
1 'polypeptide(L)'
;MKKSLKFTSIFLLVVCVLVSLVACGGYEVSIGIGDGNKENDRVSVNFTIAETIYDGYVLDTTFSAESEADLNDTFVFAITTDSQFSSTYYESVLCSVKGEELKDGKTFRVKIELNNLSDILKEENGKFSLVLHRDGAKGTDITKFSTSEYTYKKSGDKFTIEK
;
A
#
# COMPACT_ATOMS: atom_id res chain seq x y z
N MET A 1 -61.98 21.38 -14.31
CA MET A 1 -60.89 20.41 -14.03
C MET A 1 -59.56 21.14 -14.09
N LYS A 2 -58.77 20.98 -13.02
CA LYS A 2 -57.50 21.67 -12.72
C LYS A 2 -56.43 21.41 -13.79
N LYS A 3 -55.72 22.44 -14.24
CA LYS A 3 -54.35 22.31 -14.75
C LYS A 3 -53.51 23.45 -14.19
N SER A 4 -52.91 23.18 -13.04
CA SER A 4 -52.01 24.05 -12.31
C SER A 4 -50.63 24.10 -12.96
N LEU A 5 -50.13 25.33 -13.08
CA LEU A 5 -48.75 25.79 -12.97
C LEU A 5 -47.64 24.94 -13.60
N LYS A 6 -47.12 25.43 -14.74
CA LYS A 6 -45.73 25.21 -15.15
C LYS A 6 -44.86 26.24 -14.43
N PHE A 7 -44.16 25.84 -13.38
CA PHE A 7 -43.01 26.57 -12.86
C PHE A 7 -42.01 25.57 -12.29
N THR A 8 -40.74 25.97 -12.30
CA THR A 8 -39.56 25.30 -11.73
C THR A 8 -39.05 24.05 -12.44
N SER A 9 -38.15 24.25 -13.41
CA SER A 9 -37.21 23.23 -13.85
C SER A 9 -35.87 23.85 -14.28
N ILE A 10 -35.33 24.78 -13.47
CA ILE A 10 -34.00 25.39 -13.66
C ILE A 10 -33.23 25.38 -12.33
N PHE A 11 -33.16 24.22 -11.66
CA PHE A 11 -32.33 24.08 -10.46
C PHE A 11 -31.81 22.66 -10.27
N LEU A 12 -31.27 22.07 -11.34
CA LEU A 12 -30.60 20.77 -11.25
C LEU A 12 -29.45 20.67 -12.25
N LEU A 13 -28.50 21.61 -12.16
CA LEU A 13 -27.27 21.55 -12.97
C LEU A 13 -26.04 22.12 -12.23
N VAL A 14 -25.96 21.97 -10.90
CA VAL A 14 -24.85 22.52 -10.09
C VAL A 14 -24.35 21.55 -9.00
N VAL A 15 -24.43 20.23 -9.18
CA VAL A 15 -23.87 19.27 -8.19
C VAL A 15 -23.18 18.06 -8.83
N CYS A 16 -22.44 18.24 -9.92
CA CYS A 16 -21.63 17.14 -10.49
C CYS A 16 -20.19 17.52 -10.88
N VAL A 17 -19.66 18.67 -10.46
CA VAL A 17 -18.31 19.15 -10.89
C VAL A 17 -17.35 19.40 -9.71
N LEU A 18 -17.51 18.69 -8.59
CA LEU A 18 -16.62 18.86 -7.42
C LEU A 18 -15.81 17.62 -7.02
N VAL A 19 -15.69 16.60 -7.87
CA VAL A 19 -14.83 15.43 -7.56
C VAL A 19 -13.56 15.35 -8.40
N SER A 20 -13.21 16.41 -9.15
CA SER A 20 -11.99 16.44 -9.98
C SER A 20 -10.82 17.24 -9.38
N LEU A 21 -10.83 17.53 -8.08
CA LEU A 21 -9.65 17.96 -7.32
C LEU A 21 -9.50 16.91 -6.21
N VAL A 22 -8.50 16.05 -6.12
CA VAL A 22 -7.04 16.16 -6.12
C VAL A 22 -6.55 14.71 -6.36
N ALA A 23 -5.46 14.41 -7.06
CA ALA A 23 -4.11 14.60 -6.56
C ALA A 23 -3.11 14.48 -7.73
N CYS A 24 -2.36 15.54 -7.98
CA CYS A 24 -1.05 15.44 -8.61
C CYS A 24 -0.05 15.27 -7.45
N GLY A 25 -0.11 14.12 -6.78
CA GLY A 25 0.56 13.89 -5.49
C GLY A 25 0.48 12.43 -5.08
N GLY A 26 1.59 11.91 -4.57
CA GLY A 26 1.77 10.51 -4.20
C GLY A 26 3.24 10.25 -3.87
N TYR A 27 3.48 9.11 -3.22
CA TYR A 27 4.81 8.70 -2.81
C TYR A 27 5.30 7.59 -3.73
N GLU A 28 6.41 7.84 -4.42
CA GLU A 28 7.21 6.79 -5.06
C GLU A 28 8.05 6.09 -3.98
N VAL A 29 7.85 4.78 -3.82
CA VAL A 29 8.44 4.04 -2.71
C VAL A 29 9.11 2.78 -3.21
N SER A 30 10.33 2.55 -2.72
CA SER A 30 11.09 1.32 -2.90
C SER A 30 11.46 0.77 -1.53
N ILE A 31 10.79 -0.29 -1.10
CA ILE A 31 11.15 -1.04 0.11
C ILE A 31 12.04 -2.18 -0.34
N GLY A 32 13.18 -2.37 0.33
CA GLY A 32 14.09 -3.46 0.00
C GLY A 32 14.70 -4.12 1.21
N ILE A 33 15.04 -5.38 1.02
CA ILE A 33 15.75 -6.23 1.98
C ILE A 33 16.97 -6.84 1.29
N GLY A 34 18.04 -7.02 2.05
CA GLY A 34 19.36 -7.46 1.61
C GLY A 34 20.27 -7.56 2.83
N ASP A 35 21.25 -8.44 2.80
CA ASP A 35 22.17 -8.64 3.94
C ASP A 35 23.41 -7.74 3.85
N GLY A 36 23.67 -7.12 2.70
CA GLY A 36 24.73 -6.16 2.47
C GLY A 36 26.13 -6.77 2.49
N ASN A 37 26.27 -8.09 2.64
CA ASN A 37 27.56 -8.78 2.59
C ASN A 37 28.00 -9.06 1.16
N LYS A 38 27.09 -8.92 0.18
CA LYS A 38 27.37 -8.96 -1.24
C LYS A 38 26.87 -7.69 -1.90
N GLU A 39 27.61 -7.22 -2.89
CA GLU A 39 27.10 -6.19 -3.79
C GLU A 39 25.96 -6.76 -4.62
N ASN A 40 24.94 -5.95 -4.89
CA ASN A 40 23.78 -6.32 -5.71
C ASN A 40 22.93 -7.48 -5.12
N ASP A 41 22.71 -7.50 -3.81
CA ASP A 41 22.01 -8.57 -3.10
C ASP A 41 20.54 -8.27 -2.72
N ARG A 42 20.01 -7.14 -3.19
CA ARG A 42 18.72 -6.62 -2.73
C ARG A 42 17.54 -7.27 -3.46
N VAL A 43 16.50 -7.58 -2.70
CA VAL A 43 15.13 -7.78 -3.22
C VAL A 43 14.29 -6.58 -2.85
N SER A 44 13.55 -6.05 -3.82
CA SER A 44 12.75 -4.83 -3.66
C SER A 44 11.31 -5.02 -4.10
N VAL A 45 10.41 -4.30 -3.43
CA VAL A 45 9.06 -4.00 -3.91
C VAL A 45 8.96 -2.50 -4.16
N ASN A 46 8.56 -2.14 -5.38
CA ASN A 46 8.42 -0.75 -5.83
C ASN A 46 6.95 -0.46 -6.12
N PHE A 47 6.46 0.69 -5.67
CA PHE A 47 5.08 1.11 -5.88
C PHE A 47 4.92 2.62 -5.77
N THR A 48 3.79 3.12 -6.27
CA THR A 48 3.33 4.48 -6.02
C THR A 48 2.03 4.41 -5.22
N ILE A 49 1.99 5.12 -4.10
CA ILE A 49 0.76 5.23 -3.28
C ILE A 49 0.28 6.67 -3.26
N ALA A 50 -1.01 6.87 -3.53
CA ALA A 50 -1.62 8.19 -3.51
C ALA A 50 -1.69 8.75 -2.08
N GLU A 51 -1.70 10.08 -1.94
CA GLU A 51 -1.93 10.77 -0.66
C GLU A 51 -3.31 10.51 -0.07
N THR A 52 -4.25 9.96 -0.85
CA THR A 52 -5.56 9.55 -0.38
C THR A 52 -5.90 8.15 -0.89
N ILE A 53 -6.15 7.24 0.05
CA ILE A 53 -6.54 5.85 -0.22
C ILE A 53 -7.91 5.55 0.42
N TYR A 54 -8.52 4.43 0.06
CA TYR A 54 -9.87 4.02 0.49
C TYR A 54 -10.03 2.51 0.28
N ASP A 55 -11.07 1.91 0.86
CA ASP A 55 -11.37 0.49 0.64
C ASP A 55 -11.57 0.18 -0.85
N GLY A 56 -10.83 -0.80 -1.36
CA GLY A 56 -10.80 -1.13 -2.79
C GLY A 56 -9.76 -0.33 -3.59
N TYR A 57 -8.95 0.50 -2.94
CA TYR A 57 -7.80 1.13 -3.59
C TYR A 57 -6.86 0.05 -4.17
N VAL A 58 -6.49 0.21 -5.44
CA VAL A 58 -5.59 -0.73 -6.13
C VAL A 58 -4.16 -0.20 -6.09
N LEU A 59 -3.30 -0.91 -5.37
CA LEU A 59 -1.87 -0.66 -5.32
C LEU A 59 -1.16 -1.48 -6.41
N ASP A 60 -0.61 -0.80 -7.41
CA ASP A 60 0.22 -1.42 -8.44
C ASP A 60 1.67 -1.55 -7.93
N THR A 61 2.14 -2.78 -7.78
CA THR A 61 3.45 -3.08 -7.21
C THR A 61 4.31 -3.89 -8.17
N THR A 62 5.62 -3.66 -8.14
CA THR A 62 6.60 -4.40 -8.92
C THR A 62 7.70 -4.92 -8.00
N PHE A 63 7.82 -6.24 -7.92
CA PHE A 63 8.92 -6.92 -7.27
C PHE A 63 10.06 -7.11 -8.26
N SER A 64 11.29 -6.94 -7.77
CA SER A 64 12.51 -7.14 -8.51
C SER A 64 13.62 -7.62 -7.59
N ALA A 65 14.59 -8.33 -8.14
CA ALA A 65 15.78 -8.78 -7.44
C ALA A 65 17.04 -8.36 -8.20
N GLU A 66 18.07 -7.99 -7.45
CA GLU A 66 19.41 -7.78 -7.98
C GLU A 66 20.13 -9.13 -8.21
N SER A 67 21.23 -9.11 -8.94
CA SER A 67 21.86 -10.33 -9.49
C SER A 67 22.37 -11.32 -8.44
N GLU A 68 22.79 -10.82 -7.27
CA GLU A 68 23.34 -11.62 -6.17
C GLU A 68 22.34 -11.83 -5.04
N ALA A 69 21.07 -11.42 -5.23
CA ALA A 69 20.04 -11.59 -4.22
C ALA A 69 19.79 -13.07 -3.94
N ASP A 70 19.63 -13.42 -2.66
CA ASP A 70 19.26 -14.77 -2.26
C ASP A 70 17.74 -14.98 -2.42
N LEU A 71 17.39 -15.80 -3.42
CA LEU A 71 16.03 -16.06 -3.90
C LEU A 71 15.48 -17.43 -3.50
N ASN A 72 16.05 -18.04 -2.46
CA ASN A 72 15.61 -19.36 -1.98
C ASN A 72 14.36 -19.30 -1.09
N ASP A 73 13.91 -18.09 -0.73
CA ASP A 73 12.80 -17.85 0.19
C ASP A 73 11.56 -17.28 -0.51
N THR A 74 10.47 -17.17 0.25
CA THR A 74 9.28 -16.40 -0.12
C THR A 74 9.38 -15.00 0.47
N PHE A 75 9.04 -14.00 -0.34
CA PHE A 75 8.97 -12.60 0.03
C PHE A 75 7.52 -12.22 0.29
N VAL A 76 7.25 -11.67 1.46
CA VAL A 76 5.94 -11.28 1.93
C VAL A 76 5.85 -9.76 1.91
N PHE A 77 4.78 -9.26 1.29
CA PHE A 77 4.43 -7.85 1.35
C PHE A 77 3.13 -7.70 2.13
N ALA A 78 3.16 -6.88 3.16
CA ALA A 78 2.10 -6.80 4.15
C ALA A 78 1.82 -5.35 4.59
N ILE A 79 0.71 -5.17 5.30
CA ILE A 79 0.34 -3.94 5.99
C ILE A 79 0.18 -4.22 7.49
N THR A 80 0.66 -3.29 8.32
CA THR A 80 0.52 -3.38 9.78
C THR A 80 0.28 -2.00 10.39
N THR A 81 -0.39 -1.96 11.54
CA THR A 81 -0.46 -0.78 12.41
C THR A 81 0.52 -0.88 13.58
N ASP A 82 1.20 -2.02 13.73
CA ASP A 82 2.08 -2.30 14.84
C ASP A 82 3.52 -1.85 14.53
N SER A 83 4.25 -1.51 15.59
CA SER A 83 5.70 -1.35 15.47
C SER A 83 6.35 -2.69 15.14
N GLN A 84 7.36 -2.68 14.27
CA GLN A 84 8.19 -3.87 13.99
C GLN A 84 8.87 -4.47 15.23
N PHE A 85 8.98 -3.70 16.32
CA PHE A 85 9.56 -4.16 17.60
C PHE A 85 8.50 -4.58 18.62
N SER A 86 7.22 -4.62 18.23
CA SER A 86 6.12 -5.04 19.10
C SER A 86 6.31 -6.50 19.55
N SER A 87 6.05 -6.77 20.83
CA SER A 87 6.01 -8.14 21.35
C SER A 87 4.78 -8.93 20.87
N THR A 88 3.73 -8.24 20.41
CA THR A 88 2.52 -8.83 19.83
C THR A 88 2.30 -8.25 18.44
N TYR A 89 3.23 -8.56 17.54
CA TYR A 89 3.19 -8.09 16.15
C TYR A 89 2.10 -8.80 15.35
N TYR A 90 1.24 -8.04 14.70
CA TYR A 90 0.25 -8.51 13.75
C TYR A 90 0.34 -7.73 12.43
N GLU A 91 0.13 -8.43 11.32
CA GLU A 91 0.08 -7.86 9.99
C GLU A 91 -1.00 -8.53 9.15
N SER A 92 -1.45 -7.83 8.11
CA SER A 92 -2.29 -8.40 7.05
C SER A 92 -1.44 -8.58 5.79
N VAL A 93 -1.23 -9.83 5.40
CA VAL A 93 -0.49 -10.16 4.16
C VAL A 93 -1.28 -9.66 2.95
N LEU A 94 -0.64 -8.85 2.13
CA LEU A 94 -1.21 -8.30 0.89
C LEU A 94 -0.90 -9.23 -0.29
N CYS A 95 0.34 -9.70 -0.39
CA CYS A 95 0.72 -10.73 -1.34
C CYS A 95 2.01 -11.43 -0.90
N SER A 96 2.32 -12.54 -1.56
CA SER A 96 3.59 -13.26 -1.38
C SER A 96 4.15 -13.66 -2.74
N VAL A 97 5.45 -13.48 -2.91
CA VAL A 97 6.18 -13.80 -4.15
C VAL A 97 7.29 -14.76 -3.80
N LYS A 98 7.30 -15.93 -4.44
CA LYS A 98 8.43 -16.85 -4.31
C LYS A 98 9.64 -16.28 -5.04
N GLY A 99 10.83 -16.39 -4.47
CA GLY A 99 12.05 -15.90 -5.12
C GLY A 99 12.32 -16.49 -6.51
N GLU A 100 11.82 -17.70 -6.80
CA GLU A 100 11.91 -18.31 -8.13
C GLU A 100 11.31 -17.45 -9.25
N GLU A 101 10.29 -16.63 -8.95
CA GLU A 101 9.62 -15.74 -9.91
C GLU A 101 10.50 -14.52 -10.29
N LEU A 102 11.54 -14.24 -9.50
CA LEU A 102 12.43 -13.09 -9.66
C LEU A 102 13.80 -13.46 -10.25
N LYS A 103 14.03 -14.76 -10.53
CA LYS A 103 15.30 -15.24 -11.11
C LYS A 103 15.56 -14.61 -12.48
N ASP A 104 16.84 -14.58 -12.85
CA ASP A 104 17.32 -14.09 -14.15
C ASP A 104 16.92 -12.62 -14.44
N GLY A 105 16.79 -11.80 -13.39
CA GLY A 105 16.41 -10.39 -13.50
C GLY A 105 14.95 -10.16 -13.88
N LYS A 106 14.09 -11.19 -13.73
CA LYS A 106 12.64 -11.04 -13.94
C LYS A 106 12.04 -10.10 -12.90
N THR A 107 11.00 -9.40 -13.33
CA THR A 107 10.15 -8.61 -12.43
C THR A 107 8.80 -9.27 -12.31
N PHE A 108 8.23 -9.23 -11.11
CA PHE A 108 6.90 -9.75 -10.84
C PHE A 108 5.98 -8.57 -10.51
N ARG A 109 5.01 -8.30 -11.38
CA ARG A 109 4.04 -7.21 -11.21
C ARG A 109 2.73 -7.75 -10.66
N VAL A 110 2.20 -7.10 -9.63
CA VAL A 110 0.92 -7.48 -9.02
C VAL A 110 0.13 -6.23 -8.63
N LYS A 111 -1.16 -6.27 -8.97
CA LYS A 111 -2.16 -5.28 -8.56
C LYS A 111 -2.88 -5.81 -7.33
N ILE A 112 -2.71 -5.12 -6.22
CA ILE A 112 -3.24 -5.51 -4.91
C ILE A 112 -4.42 -4.61 -4.60
N GLU A 113 -5.61 -5.19 -4.45
CA GLU A 113 -6.79 -4.45 -4.03
C GLU A 113 -6.90 -4.43 -2.50
N LEU A 114 -6.87 -3.23 -1.92
CA LEU A 114 -6.90 -3.02 -0.47
C LEU A 114 -8.35 -2.97 0.03
N ASN A 115 -9.04 -4.10 -0.02
CA ASN A 115 -10.49 -4.17 0.23
C ASN A 115 -10.93 -3.95 1.69
N ASN A 116 -10.04 -4.18 2.67
CA ASN A 116 -10.36 -4.14 4.10
C ASN A 116 -9.51 -3.09 4.85
N LEU A 117 -9.19 -1.96 4.23
CA LEU A 117 -8.44 -0.89 4.90
C LEU A 117 -9.18 -0.34 6.11
N SER A 118 -10.50 -0.19 6.05
CA SER A 118 -11.29 0.27 7.21
C SER A 118 -11.23 -0.68 8.41
N ASP A 119 -11.03 -1.97 8.17
CA ASP A 119 -10.86 -2.96 9.24
C ASP A 119 -9.45 -2.96 9.82
N ILE A 120 -8.45 -2.55 9.04
CA ILE A 120 -7.04 -2.47 9.47
C ILE A 120 -6.78 -1.11 10.15
N LEU A 121 -7.22 -0.02 9.52
CA LEU A 121 -7.06 1.38 9.92
C LEU A 121 -8.33 1.86 10.64
N LYS A 122 -8.53 1.33 11.85
CA LYS A 122 -9.78 1.54 12.61
C LYS A 122 -9.93 2.93 13.20
N GLU A 123 -8.82 3.56 13.56
CA GLU A 123 -8.81 4.82 14.29
C GLU A 123 -9.08 6.01 13.35
N GLU A 124 -9.55 7.13 13.92
CA GLU A 124 -9.74 8.37 13.14
C GLU A 124 -8.40 8.96 12.68
N ASN A 125 -7.34 8.78 13.46
CA ASN A 125 -5.97 9.14 13.10
C ASN A 125 -5.03 8.07 13.63
N GLY A 126 -3.98 7.74 12.88
CA GLY A 126 -3.05 6.72 13.32
C GLY A 126 -1.81 6.63 12.44
N LYS A 127 -1.13 5.49 12.56
CA LYS A 127 0.01 5.11 11.72
C LYS A 127 -0.21 3.73 11.14
N PHE A 128 0.37 3.51 9.98
CA PHE A 128 0.52 2.17 9.42
C PHE A 128 1.84 2.07 8.67
N SER A 129 2.27 0.85 8.42
CA SER A 129 3.47 0.55 7.66
C SER A 129 3.13 -0.45 6.56
N LEU A 130 3.65 -0.20 5.37
CA LEU A 130 3.82 -1.24 4.36
C LEU A 130 5.16 -1.93 4.61
N VAL A 131 5.16 -3.24 4.58
CA VAL A 131 6.28 -4.06 5.05
C VAL A 131 6.67 -5.05 3.97
N LEU A 132 7.98 -5.14 3.69
CA LEU A 132 8.57 -6.23 2.92
C LEU A 132 9.44 -7.05 3.87
N HIS A 133 9.20 -8.36 3.92
CA HIS A 133 10.05 -9.26 4.67
C HIS A 133 10.16 -10.64 4.05
N ARG A 134 11.15 -11.43 4.47
CA ARG A 134 11.18 -12.87 4.17
C ARG A 134 10.16 -13.61 5.03
N ASP A 135 9.61 -14.69 4.50
CA ASP A 135 8.75 -15.58 5.28
C ASP A 135 9.46 -16.06 6.56
N GLY A 136 8.76 -15.98 7.69
CA GLY A 136 9.29 -16.28 9.03
C GLY A 136 10.26 -15.26 9.63
N ALA A 137 10.62 -14.18 8.92
CA ALA A 137 11.46 -13.11 9.48
C ALA A 137 10.69 -12.30 10.53
N LYS A 138 11.39 -11.87 11.58
CA LYS A 138 10.86 -10.97 12.62
C LYS A 138 11.26 -9.54 12.32
N GLY A 139 10.53 -8.56 12.86
CA GLY A 139 10.86 -7.14 12.69
C GLY A 139 12.22 -6.71 13.26
N THR A 140 12.86 -7.55 14.08
CA THR A 140 14.25 -7.37 14.53
C THR A 140 15.30 -7.82 13.50
N ASP A 141 14.91 -8.61 12.50
CA ASP A 141 15.80 -9.14 11.46
C ASP A 141 15.99 -8.08 10.36
N ILE A 142 16.75 -7.03 10.66
CA ILE A 142 16.87 -5.81 9.82
C ILE A 142 17.36 -6.05 8.38
N THR A 143 17.99 -7.19 8.09
CA THR A 143 18.42 -7.57 6.74
C THR A 143 17.34 -8.31 5.94
N LYS A 144 16.29 -8.79 6.63
CA LYS A 144 15.19 -9.59 6.08
C LYS A 144 13.84 -8.93 6.26
N PHE A 145 13.80 -7.74 6.83
CA PHE A 145 12.58 -7.02 7.18
C PHE A 145 12.80 -5.52 6.99
N SER A 146 11.90 -4.87 6.26
CA SER A 146 11.99 -3.46 5.94
C SER A 146 10.59 -2.86 5.83
N THR A 147 10.46 -1.59 6.20
CA THR A 147 9.17 -0.91 6.31
C THR A 147 9.18 0.43 5.60
N SER A 148 7.99 0.86 5.19
CA SER A 148 7.68 2.23 4.85
C SER A 148 6.50 2.67 5.69
N GLU A 149 6.75 3.57 6.64
CA GLU A 149 5.74 4.09 7.56
C GLU A 149 4.97 5.27 6.97
N TYR A 150 3.74 5.45 7.43
CA TYR A 150 2.86 6.56 7.11
C TYR A 150 2.01 6.92 8.33
N THR A 151 1.68 8.20 8.48
CA THR A 151 0.55 8.65 9.29
C THR A 151 -0.71 8.70 8.43
N TYR A 152 -1.87 8.57 9.04
CA TYR A 152 -3.14 8.72 8.34
C TYR A 152 -4.18 9.47 9.16
N LYS A 153 -5.12 10.08 8.44
CA LYS A 153 -6.35 10.67 8.95
C LYS A 153 -7.54 10.18 8.14
N LYS A 154 -8.54 9.63 8.83
CA LYS A 154 -9.79 9.13 8.26
C LYS A 154 -10.79 10.27 8.06
N SER A 155 -11.54 10.22 6.97
CA SER A 155 -12.66 11.12 6.68
C SER A 155 -13.68 10.37 5.84
N GLY A 156 -14.70 9.79 6.50
CA GLY A 156 -15.64 8.88 5.87
C GLY A 156 -14.98 7.57 5.46
N ASP A 157 -15.02 7.26 4.17
CA ASP A 157 -14.42 6.07 3.53
C ASP A 157 -12.98 6.29 3.05
N LYS A 158 -12.43 7.49 3.24
CA LYS A 158 -11.10 7.89 2.76
C LYS A 158 -10.11 8.03 3.90
N PHE A 159 -8.86 7.72 3.59
CA PHE A 159 -7.69 7.91 4.44
C PHE A 159 -6.73 8.83 3.71
N THR A 160 -6.53 10.04 4.22
CA THR A 160 -5.43 10.90 3.79
C THR A 160 -4.18 10.47 4.51
N ILE A 161 -3.10 10.21 3.77
CA ILE A 161 -1.85 9.67 4.31
C ILE A 161 -0.71 10.66 4.12
N GLU A 162 0.21 10.68 5.07
CA GLU A 162 1.45 11.46 5.02
C GLU A 162 2.63 10.54 5.34
N LYS A 163 3.78 10.78 4.72
CA LYS A 163 5.01 10.02 4.93
C LYS A 163 5.93 10.71 5.93
#